data_AF-A0A957CGZ5-F1
#
_entry.id   AF-A0A957CGZ5-F1
#
_cell.length_a   1.000
_cell.length_b   1.000
_cell.length_c   1.000
_cell.angle_alpha   90.00
_cell.angle_beta   90.00
_cell.angle_gamma   90.00
#
_symmetry.space_group_name_H-M   'P 1'
#
loop_
_entity.id
_entity.type
_entity.pdbx_description
1 polymer ?
#
loop_
_entity_poly.entity_id
_entity_poly.type
_entity_poly.pdbx_seq_one_letter_code
_entity_poly.pdbx_strand_id
1 'polypeptide(L)'
;ILKERLFGLTGSEGNHGEDVKEYYFYLDSTPTHSTMKMLYKYPQAEFPYADLVAENGRRGVDNMEYELLDTGVFADNRYFDIFIEYAKADENDILIKISAVNRGSETAVLHLLPTLWYRNTWSWGYDAGPMGDVPGKPLLRQVSETAVHGSHPAQGSTFLYAENPDHFLFTENETNNQRLFGMPNASPFVKDAFHQYIIHSITSAVNPNQEGTKATAVYQQAIAAGATHTIRLRLTRQPEPQPAPFADFDATFATRLQEADEFYDSIQPAHLSDDERRIQRQAFAGMLWSKQLYYLDIEQWLNGDPVAAPPAERRNGRNHDWLHLNNFDIISMPDK
;
A
#
# COMPACT_ATOMS: atom_id res chain seq x y z
N ILE A 1 4.60 12.13 11.28
CA ILE A 1 4.65 11.77 9.84
C ILE A 1 3.49 10.82 9.52
N LEU A 2 2.77 11.03 8.41
CA LEU A 2 1.77 10.06 7.93
C LEU A 2 2.46 8.79 7.37
N LYS A 3 2.07 7.61 7.86
CA LYS A 3 2.63 6.32 7.44
C LYS A 3 1.94 5.81 6.16
N GLU A 4 2.55 6.02 5.00
CA GLU A 4 2.01 5.53 3.71
C GLU A 4 2.70 4.26 3.20
N ARG A 5 3.91 3.96 3.68
CA ARG A 5 4.75 2.83 3.25
C ARG A 5 5.49 2.24 4.44
N LEU A 6 5.83 0.97 4.32
CA LEU A 6 6.79 0.31 5.21
C LEU A 6 8.13 1.05 5.12
N PHE A 7 8.74 1.31 6.27
CA PHE A 7 10.05 1.93 6.39
C PHE A 7 11.14 0.87 6.38
N GLY A 8 12.27 1.18 5.76
CA GLY A 8 13.45 0.33 5.77
C GLY A 8 14.70 1.15 5.56
N LEU A 9 15.83 0.54 5.89
CA LEU A 9 17.17 1.07 5.72
C LEU A 9 17.68 0.71 4.33
N THR A 10 18.40 1.63 3.70
CA THR A 10 19.20 1.35 2.50
C THR A 10 20.44 0.53 2.86
N GLY A 11 21.10 -0.06 1.87
CA GLY A 11 22.31 -0.85 2.10
C GLY A 11 23.48 -0.12 2.78
N SER A 12 23.50 1.22 2.72
CA SER A 12 24.48 2.04 3.45
C SER A 12 24.04 2.44 4.86
N GLU A 13 22.75 2.31 5.17
CA GLU A 13 22.17 2.67 6.48
C GLU A 13 22.09 1.46 7.42
N GLY A 14 21.90 0.25 6.89
CA GLY A 14 21.90 -0.98 7.67
C GLY A 14 23.30 -1.58 7.84
N ASN A 15 23.57 -2.16 9.00
CA ASN A 15 24.84 -2.84 9.30
C ASN A 15 24.99 -4.19 8.57
N HIS A 16 23.88 -4.80 8.13
CA HIS A 16 23.86 -6.03 7.32
C HIS A 16 23.19 -5.87 5.95
N GLY A 17 22.96 -4.64 5.50
CA GLY A 17 22.41 -4.33 4.18
C GLY A 17 21.05 -3.63 4.23
N GLU A 18 20.25 -3.82 3.18
CA GLU A 18 18.88 -3.31 3.15
C GLU A 18 18.01 -4.10 4.14
N ASP A 19 17.21 -3.38 4.93
CA ASP A 19 16.43 -4.03 5.97
C ASP A 19 15.13 -3.27 6.30
N VAL A 20 14.02 -3.99 6.38
CA VAL A 20 12.70 -3.42 6.65
C VAL A 20 12.45 -3.37 8.16
N LYS A 21 12.42 -2.17 8.73
CA LYS A 21 12.23 -1.95 10.17
C LYS A 21 10.76 -1.88 10.55
N GLU A 22 9.99 -2.91 10.19
CA GLU A 22 8.54 -2.98 10.41
C GLU A 22 8.11 -4.40 10.79
N TYR A 23 7.01 -4.53 11.53
CA TYR A 23 6.43 -5.84 11.81
C TYR A 23 5.10 -6.04 11.09
N TYR A 24 5.12 -6.91 10.10
CA TYR A 24 3.95 -7.37 9.36
C TYR A 24 4.11 -8.85 9.03
N PHE A 25 2.97 -9.53 8.89
CA PHE A 25 2.91 -10.97 8.72
C PHE A 25 1.84 -11.32 7.69
N TYR A 26 2.21 -12.10 6.69
CA TYR A 26 1.24 -12.67 5.75
C TYR A 26 0.62 -13.90 6.40
N LEU A 27 -0.66 -13.78 6.75
CA LEU A 27 -1.36 -14.78 7.56
C LEU A 27 -2.04 -15.84 6.69
N ASP A 28 -2.55 -15.44 5.52
CA ASP A 28 -3.25 -16.34 4.61
C ASP A 28 -3.34 -15.74 3.20
N SER A 29 -3.46 -16.61 2.19
CA SER A 29 -3.69 -16.23 0.79
C SER A 29 -4.05 -17.47 -0.03
N THR A 30 -4.89 -17.34 -1.06
CA THR A 30 -5.07 -18.41 -2.07
C THR A 30 -4.26 -18.12 -3.33
N PRO A 31 -3.88 -19.13 -4.14
CA PRO A 31 -3.12 -18.90 -5.38
C PRO A 31 -3.78 -17.93 -6.37
N THR A 32 -5.13 -17.90 -6.38
CA THR A 32 -5.97 -17.02 -7.20
C THR A 32 -6.15 -15.62 -6.58
N HIS A 33 -5.64 -15.40 -5.36
CA HIS A 33 -5.85 -14.22 -4.55
C HIS A 33 -7.33 -13.94 -4.30
N SER A 34 -8.16 -14.98 -4.25
CA SER A 34 -9.58 -14.88 -3.94
C SER A 34 -9.84 -14.53 -2.47
N THR A 35 -8.91 -14.90 -1.59
CA THR A 35 -8.79 -14.35 -0.25
C THR A 35 -7.34 -14.07 0.09
N MET A 36 -7.11 -13.03 0.89
CA MET A 36 -5.79 -12.67 1.40
C MET A 36 -5.95 -12.06 2.79
N LYS A 37 -5.04 -12.39 3.71
CA LYS A 37 -4.98 -11.79 5.05
C LYS A 37 -3.55 -11.45 5.45
N MET A 38 -3.34 -10.22 5.87
CA MET A 38 -2.09 -9.80 6.52
C MET A 38 -2.37 -9.10 7.84
N LEU A 39 -1.37 -9.11 8.71
CA LEU A 39 -1.33 -8.34 9.95
C LEU A 39 -0.17 -7.34 9.85
N TYR A 40 -0.41 -6.10 10.26
CA TYR A 40 0.63 -5.08 10.47
C TYR A 40 0.54 -4.56 11.90
N LYS A 41 1.68 -4.44 12.58
CA LYS A 41 1.76 -3.89 13.95
C LYS A 41 2.13 -2.42 13.88
N TYR A 42 1.18 -1.56 14.22
CA TYR A 42 1.36 -0.11 14.15
C TYR A 42 1.52 0.50 15.55
N PRO A 43 2.67 1.09 15.90
CA PRO A 43 2.86 1.69 17.23
C PRO A 43 1.93 2.87 17.48
N GLN A 44 1.55 3.09 18.73
CA GLN A 44 0.79 4.28 19.15
C GLN A 44 1.70 5.51 19.32
N ALA A 45 2.95 5.29 19.71
CA ALA A 45 3.95 6.34 19.82
C ALA A 45 4.46 6.78 18.43
N GLU A 46 5.19 7.90 18.40
CA GLU A 46 5.88 8.34 17.19
C GLU A 46 6.85 7.26 16.70
N PHE A 47 6.81 6.98 15.40
CA PHE A 47 7.67 5.98 14.80
C PHE A 47 9.14 6.46 14.78
N PRO A 48 10.09 5.66 15.29
CA PRO A 48 11.46 6.11 15.61
C PRO A 48 12.41 6.11 14.39
N TYR A 49 12.06 6.83 13.31
CA TYR A 49 12.82 6.83 12.05
C TYR A 49 14.30 7.19 12.23
N ALA A 50 14.58 8.32 12.91
CA ALA A 50 15.93 8.84 13.04
C ALA A 50 16.81 7.96 13.94
N ASP A 51 16.23 7.37 14.98
CA ASP A 51 16.92 6.46 15.90
C ASP A 51 17.35 5.17 15.18
N LEU A 52 16.42 4.58 14.40
CA LEU A 52 16.71 3.39 13.59
C LEU A 52 17.88 3.62 12.62
N VAL A 53 17.88 4.75 11.90
CA VAL A 53 18.97 5.08 10.96
C VAL A 53 20.28 5.33 11.70
N ALA A 54 20.26 6.14 12.76
CA ALA A 54 21.46 6.55 13.47
C ALA A 54 22.16 5.37 14.17
N GLU A 55 21.40 4.52 14.86
CA GLU A 55 21.97 3.41 15.61
C GLU A 55 22.44 2.27 14.70
N ASN A 56 21.68 1.92 13.65
CA ASN A 56 22.16 0.91 12.67
C ASN A 56 23.40 1.41 11.91
N GLY A 57 23.45 2.69 11.52
CA GLY A 57 24.64 3.27 10.88
C GLY A 57 25.87 3.33 11.80
N ARG A 58 25.67 3.37 13.13
CA ARG A 58 26.75 3.30 14.13
C ARG A 58 27.25 1.88 14.34
N ARG A 59 26.38 0.87 14.16
CA ARG A 59 26.72 -0.54 14.35
C ARG A 59 27.59 -1.03 13.18
N GLY A 60 28.72 -1.63 13.51
CA GLY A 60 29.54 -2.34 12.52
C GLY A 60 28.98 -3.72 12.22
N VAL A 61 29.46 -4.35 11.14
CA VAL A 61 29.06 -5.68 10.66
C VAL A 61 29.12 -6.81 11.71
N ASP A 62 29.95 -6.64 12.75
CA ASP A 62 30.11 -7.63 13.83
C ASP A 62 29.00 -7.56 14.89
N ASN A 63 28.11 -6.58 14.83
CA ASN A 63 27.00 -6.42 15.78
C ASN A 63 25.68 -6.91 15.18
N MET A 64 24.75 -7.31 16.04
CA MET A 64 23.36 -7.58 15.64
C MET A 64 22.67 -6.29 15.16
N GLU A 65 21.73 -6.43 14.25
CA GLU A 65 20.86 -5.36 13.79
C GLU A 65 20.12 -4.71 14.96
N TYR A 66 19.88 -3.39 14.86
CA TYR A 66 19.03 -2.67 15.82
C TYR A 66 17.60 -2.65 15.29
N GLU A 67 16.74 -3.39 15.95
CA GLU A 67 15.38 -3.66 15.51
C GLU A 67 14.37 -2.67 16.04
N LEU A 68 13.21 -2.57 15.37
CA LEU A 68 12.13 -1.68 15.82
C LEU A 68 11.66 -2.03 17.26
N LEU A 69 11.73 -3.31 17.68
CA LEU A 69 11.46 -3.71 19.06
C LEU A 69 12.46 -3.10 20.07
N ASP A 70 13.72 -2.94 19.70
CA ASP A 70 14.77 -2.46 20.60
C ASP A 70 14.57 -0.99 20.99
N THR A 71 13.86 -0.22 20.15
CA THR A 71 13.51 1.18 20.39
C THR A 71 12.55 1.38 21.56
N GLY A 72 11.88 0.31 22.01
CA GLY A 72 10.84 0.36 23.02
C GLY A 72 9.51 0.94 22.54
N VAL A 73 9.33 1.21 21.24
CA VAL A 73 8.08 1.79 20.70
C VAL A 73 6.85 0.88 20.93
N PHE A 74 7.06 -0.41 21.16
CA PHE A 74 6.03 -1.40 21.49
C PHE A 74 5.88 -1.68 23.00
N ALA A 75 6.59 -0.94 23.86
CA ALA A 75 6.52 -1.11 25.31
C ALA A 75 5.08 -0.99 25.82
N ASP A 76 4.75 -1.76 26.85
CA ASP A 76 3.44 -1.79 27.49
C ASP A 76 2.28 -2.17 26.54
N ASN A 77 2.58 -2.89 25.46
CA ASN A 77 1.64 -3.24 24.39
C ASN A 77 0.99 -2.02 23.71
N ARG A 78 1.64 -0.86 23.70
CA ARG A 78 1.13 0.39 23.09
C ARG A 78 1.21 0.40 21.57
N TYR A 79 0.41 -0.45 20.95
CA TYR A 79 0.29 -0.57 19.50
C TYR A 79 -1.10 -1.02 19.07
N PHE A 80 -1.35 -0.93 17.77
CA PHE A 80 -2.51 -1.50 17.11
C PHE A 80 -2.09 -2.73 16.29
N ASP A 81 -2.83 -3.82 16.41
CA ASP A 81 -2.81 -4.85 15.37
C ASP A 81 -3.78 -4.41 14.27
N ILE A 82 -3.26 -4.22 13.05
CA ILE A 82 -4.04 -3.86 11.87
C ILE A 82 -4.14 -5.08 10.97
N PHE A 83 -5.29 -5.74 11.00
CA PHE A 83 -5.62 -6.81 10.05
C PHE A 83 -6.13 -6.20 8.76
N ILE A 84 -5.55 -6.60 7.64
CA ILE A 84 -5.97 -6.20 6.29
C ILE A 84 -6.36 -7.48 5.56
N GLU A 85 -7.64 -7.55 5.20
CA GLU A 85 -8.26 -8.73 4.62
C GLU A 85 -8.92 -8.38 3.28
N TYR A 86 -8.72 -9.24 2.30
CA TYR A 86 -9.31 -9.14 0.96
C TYR A 86 -10.16 -10.37 0.67
N ALA A 87 -11.27 -10.16 -0.04
CA ALA A 87 -12.11 -11.22 -0.60
C ALA A 87 -12.59 -10.78 -1.99
N LYS A 88 -12.44 -11.65 -3.00
CA LYS A 88 -12.97 -11.38 -4.34
C LYS A 88 -14.43 -11.83 -4.45
N ALA A 89 -15.30 -10.92 -4.86
CA ALA A 89 -16.63 -11.30 -5.38
C ALA A 89 -16.52 -11.79 -6.83
N ASP A 90 -15.61 -11.20 -7.60
CA ASP A 90 -15.28 -11.55 -9.00
C ASP A 90 -13.84 -11.06 -9.32
N GLU A 91 -13.35 -11.31 -10.54
CA GLU A 91 -12.04 -10.87 -11.04
C GLU A 91 -11.83 -9.36 -10.85
N ASN A 92 -12.87 -8.57 -11.10
CA ASN A 92 -12.85 -7.12 -11.04
C ASN A 92 -13.66 -6.54 -9.88
N ASP A 93 -13.93 -7.33 -8.83
CA ASP A 93 -14.71 -6.90 -7.66
C ASP A 93 -14.09 -7.44 -6.37
N ILE A 94 -13.49 -6.52 -5.60
CA ILE A 94 -12.66 -6.80 -4.43
C ILE A 94 -13.27 -6.14 -3.21
N LEU A 95 -13.62 -6.95 -2.22
CA LEU A 95 -14.04 -6.52 -0.90
C LEU A 95 -12.80 -6.43 0.01
N ILE A 96 -12.73 -5.37 0.81
CA ILE A 96 -11.60 -5.04 1.67
C ILE A 96 -12.14 -4.83 3.08
N LYS A 97 -11.58 -5.53 4.06
CA LYS A 97 -11.90 -5.37 5.47
C LYS A 97 -10.63 -5.04 6.24
N ILE A 98 -10.63 -3.91 6.94
CA ILE A 98 -9.50 -3.50 7.78
C ILE A 98 -9.98 -3.46 9.22
N SER A 99 -9.37 -4.26 10.09
CA SER A 99 -9.71 -4.32 11.51
C SER A 99 -8.51 -3.89 12.35
N ALA A 100 -8.68 -2.81 13.11
CA ALA A 100 -7.68 -2.27 14.02
C ALA A 100 -8.03 -2.66 15.46
N VAL A 101 -7.17 -3.45 16.10
CA VAL A 101 -7.29 -3.84 17.51
C VAL A 101 -6.32 -3.01 18.34
N ASN A 102 -6.83 -2.24 19.30
CA ASN A 102 -5.97 -1.54 20.25
C ASN A 102 -5.45 -2.53 21.29
N ARG A 103 -4.14 -2.82 21.27
CA ARG A 103 -3.49 -3.72 22.23
C ARG A 103 -3.06 -3.03 23.52
N GLY A 104 -3.08 -1.71 23.53
CA GLY A 104 -2.72 -0.90 24.69
C GLY A 104 -3.78 -0.93 25.79
N SER A 105 -3.38 -0.50 26.98
CA SER A 105 -4.25 -0.41 28.16
C SER A 105 -5.14 0.83 28.21
N GLU A 106 -4.98 1.77 27.28
CA GLU A 106 -5.70 3.04 27.23
C GLU A 106 -6.38 3.23 25.87
N THR A 107 -7.42 4.07 25.83
CA THR A 107 -8.04 4.52 24.58
C THR A 107 -7.03 5.30 23.75
N ALA A 108 -6.88 4.96 22.48
CA ALA A 108 -5.98 5.64 21.55
C ALA A 108 -6.71 6.02 20.25
N VAL A 109 -6.35 7.17 19.68
CA VAL A 109 -6.90 7.65 18.40
C VAL A 109 -6.08 7.08 17.26
N LEU A 110 -6.76 6.50 16.27
CA LEU A 110 -6.16 6.01 15.04
C LEU A 110 -6.81 6.71 13.84
N HIS A 111 -5.97 7.16 12.91
CA HIS A 111 -6.41 7.60 11.59
C HIS A 111 -6.11 6.50 10.58
N LEU A 112 -7.13 5.96 9.91
CA LEU A 112 -7.01 5.01 8.81
C LEU A 112 -7.31 5.74 7.50
N LEU A 113 -6.39 5.63 6.54
CA LEU A 113 -6.45 6.34 5.24
C LEU A 113 -6.29 5.35 4.06
N PRO A 114 -7.25 4.41 3.86
CA PRO A 114 -7.24 3.57 2.67
C PRO A 114 -7.28 4.45 1.41
N THR A 115 -6.22 4.36 0.62
CA THR A 115 -5.93 5.29 -0.48
C THR A 115 -6.01 4.59 -1.83
N LEU A 116 -6.82 5.14 -2.74
CA LEU A 116 -6.83 4.79 -4.15
C LEU A 116 -6.03 5.83 -4.93
N TRP A 117 -5.12 5.39 -5.80
CA TRP A 117 -4.32 6.29 -6.61
C TRP A 117 -3.91 5.65 -7.93
N TYR A 118 -3.68 6.48 -8.94
CA TYR A 118 -3.11 6.05 -10.21
C TYR A 118 -1.61 6.32 -10.25
N ARG A 119 -0.85 5.34 -10.76
CA ARG A 119 0.57 5.52 -11.06
C ARG A 119 0.72 6.69 -12.02
N ASN A 120 1.58 7.64 -11.65
CA ASN A 120 1.87 8.77 -12.49
C ASN A 120 2.67 8.31 -13.73
N THR A 121 2.01 8.35 -14.88
CA THR A 121 2.57 8.10 -16.21
C THR A 121 2.44 9.31 -17.13
N TRP A 122 1.72 10.36 -16.70
CA TRP A 122 1.38 11.53 -17.51
C TRP A 122 2.38 12.68 -17.38
N SER A 123 3.11 12.79 -16.26
CA SER A 123 4.06 13.90 -16.04
C SER A 123 5.44 13.68 -16.66
N TRP A 124 5.62 12.60 -17.42
CA TRP A 124 6.93 12.10 -17.87
C TRP A 124 7.22 12.51 -19.33
N GLY A 125 6.28 13.17 -20.00
CA GLY A 125 6.41 13.70 -21.37
C GLY A 125 6.14 12.68 -22.48
N TYR A 126 5.54 11.55 -22.16
CA TYR A 126 5.04 10.59 -23.14
C TYR A 126 3.58 10.87 -23.48
N ASP A 127 3.26 11.04 -24.77
CA ASP A 127 1.89 11.35 -25.22
C ASP A 127 0.86 10.27 -24.82
N ALA A 128 1.28 9.01 -24.79
CA ALA A 128 0.44 7.86 -24.41
C ALA A 128 1.07 7.05 -23.26
N GLY A 129 1.79 7.71 -22.35
CA GLY A 129 2.50 7.06 -21.25
C GLY A 129 3.77 6.32 -21.68
N PRO A 130 4.61 5.87 -20.72
CA PRO A 130 5.92 5.27 -20.98
C PRO A 130 5.90 4.04 -21.90
N MET A 131 4.76 3.34 -21.98
CA MET A 131 4.58 2.14 -22.80
C MET A 131 3.68 2.38 -24.02
N GLY A 132 3.23 3.61 -24.25
CA GLY A 132 2.36 3.96 -25.39
C GLY A 132 0.93 3.43 -25.28
N ASP A 133 0.47 3.05 -24.08
CA ASP A 133 -0.78 2.34 -23.80
C ASP A 133 -1.82 3.17 -23.02
N VAL A 134 -1.46 4.34 -22.48
CA VAL A 134 -2.35 5.18 -21.66
C VAL A 134 -2.49 6.58 -22.27
N PRO A 135 -3.54 6.85 -23.06
CA PRO A 135 -3.67 8.09 -23.85
C PRO A 135 -4.13 9.32 -23.05
N GLY A 136 -3.71 9.46 -21.79
CA GLY A 136 -4.00 10.65 -21.00
C GLY A 136 -3.95 10.45 -19.48
N LYS A 137 -4.23 11.54 -18.77
CA LYS A 137 -4.29 11.56 -17.30
C LYS A 137 -5.63 10.97 -16.81
N PRO A 138 -5.62 10.00 -15.88
CA PRO A 138 -6.84 9.47 -15.28
C PRO A 138 -7.46 10.46 -14.29
N LEU A 139 -8.68 10.19 -13.87
CA LEU A 139 -9.43 11.03 -12.92
C LEU A 139 -10.09 10.17 -11.85
N LEU A 140 -9.95 10.59 -10.59
CA LEU A 140 -10.78 10.19 -9.46
C LEU A 140 -11.69 11.36 -9.13
N ARG A 141 -12.97 11.11 -8.85
CA ARG A 141 -13.94 12.12 -8.41
C ARG A 141 -14.93 11.51 -7.42
N GLN A 142 -15.30 12.28 -6.39
CA GLN A 142 -16.38 11.89 -5.50
C GLN A 142 -17.73 11.88 -6.22
N VAL A 143 -18.50 10.80 -6.08
CA VAL A 143 -19.85 10.66 -6.68
C VAL A 143 -20.95 10.50 -5.64
N SER A 144 -20.61 10.20 -4.39
CA SER A 144 -21.50 10.28 -3.23
C SER A 144 -20.68 10.43 -1.94
N GLU A 145 -21.34 10.54 -0.78
CA GLU A 145 -20.67 10.57 0.53
C GLU A 145 -19.84 9.31 0.82
N THR A 146 -20.14 8.19 0.15
CA THR A 146 -19.53 6.88 0.39
C THR A 146 -18.85 6.28 -0.84
N ALA A 147 -18.75 7.04 -1.95
CA ALA A 147 -18.23 6.51 -3.21
C ALA A 147 -17.36 7.50 -4.00
N VAL A 148 -16.26 6.96 -4.54
CA VAL A 148 -15.37 7.61 -5.51
C VAL A 148 -15.45 6.86 -6.82
N HIS A 149 -15.67 7.59 -7.92
CA HIS A 149 -15.56 7.07 -9.28
C HIS A 149 -14.18 7.39 -9.84
N GLY A 150 -13.54 6.38 -10.41
CA GLY A 150 -12.32 6.50 -11.18
C GLY A 150 -12.59 6.26 -12.66
N SER A 151 -12.03 7.13 -13.50
CA SER A 151 -11.99 6.98 -14.95
C SER A 151 -10.53 6.91 -15.39
N HIS A 152 -10.12 5.75 -15.92
CA HIS A 152 -8.78 5.55 -16.47
C HIS A 152 -8.85 5.39 -17.99
N PRO A 153 -8.09 6.16 -18.79
CA PRO A 153 -8.19 6.14 -20.25
C PRO A 153 -8.01 4.75 -20.88
N ALA A 154 -7.17 3.90 -20.30
CA ALA A 154 -6.94 2.53 -20.77
C ALA A 154 -7.76 1.45 -20.04
N GLN A 155 -8.22 1.70 -18.80
CA GLN A 155 -8.83 0.67 -17.94
C GLN A 155 -10.33 0.90 -17.70
N GLY A 156 -10.88 2.04 -18.16
CA GLY A 156 -12.29 2.38 -18.01
C GLY A 156 -12.67 2.78 -16.59
N SER A 157 -13.93 2.52 -16.25
CA SER A 157 -14.53 2.91 -14.97
C SER A 157 -14.13 1.99 -13.83
N THR A 158 -13.93 2.58 -12.65
CA THR A 158 -13.76 1.89 -11.37
C THR A 158 -14.53 2.64 -10.30
N PHE A 159 -15.08 1.95 -9.31
CA PHE A 159 -15.69 2.54 -8.13
C PHE A 159 -14.99 2.04 -6.88
N LEU A 160 -14.64 2.96 -5.98
CA LEU A 160 -14.30 2.67 -4.60
C LEU A 160 -15.47 3.08 -3.72
N TYR A 161 -16.07 2.10 -3.05
CA TYR A 161 -17.04 2.32 -1.98
C TYR A 161 -16.33 2.22 -0.64
N ALA A 162 -16.65 3.15 0.25
CA ALA A 162 -16.16 3.17 1.63
C ALA A 162 -17.38 3.21 2.55
N GLU A 163 -17.47 2.27 3.49
CA GLU A 163 -18.58 2.24 4.44
C GLU A 163 -18.34 3.28 5.55
N ASN A 164 -19.27 4.22 5.72
CA ASN A 164 -19.26 5.24 6.77
C ASN A 164 -17.92 5.99 6.94
N PRO A 165 -17.28 6.52 5.88
CA PRO A 165 -16.11 7.37 6.03
C PRO A 165 -16.50 8.71 6.68
N ASP A 166 -15.58 9.35 7.39
CA ASP A 166 -15.82 10.70 7.90
C ASP A 166 -15.95 11.70 6.73
N HIS A 167 -15.08 11.54 5.73
CA HIS A 167 -15.07 12.27 4.46
C HIS A 167 -14.02 11.68 3.50
N PHE A 168 -14.00 12.17 2.26
CA PHE A 168 -12.93 11.89 1.29
C PHE A 168 -12.00 13.10 1.13
N LEU A 169 -10.71 12.84 0.92
CA LEU A 169 -9.71 13.83 0.52
C LEU A 169 -9.13 13.48 -0.85
N PHE A 170 -8.80 14.51 -1.63
CA PHE A 170 -8.28 14.37 -2.99
C PHE A 170 -7.02 15.20 -3.22
N THR A 171 -6.12 14.67 -4.03
CA THR A 171 -4.90 15.37 -4.50
C THR A 171 -4.42 14.75 -5.82
N GLU A 172 -3.33 15.27 -6.35
CA GLU A 172 -2.59 14.64 -7.45
C GLU A 172 -1.48 13.73 -6.92
N ASN A 173 -1.26 12.60 -7.59
CA ASN A 173 -0.06 11.80 -7.42
C ASN A 173 1.13 12.42 -8.20
N GLU A 174 1.38 13.70 -7.95
CA GLU A 174 2.46 14.47 -8.57
C GLU A 174 3.53 14.82 -7.55
N THR A 175 4.79 14.78 -7.99
CA THR A 175 5.94 15.10 -7.16
C THR A 175 5.84 16.54 -6.65
N ASN A 176 6.12 16.73 -5.36
CA ASN A 176 6.22 18.08 -4.77
C ASN A 176 7.58 18.70 -5.16
N ASN A 177 7.64 19.24 -6.37
CA ASN A 177 8.82 19.89 -6.93
C ASN A 177 9.26 21.11 -6.13
N GLN A 178 8.31 21.84 -5.54
CA GLN A 178 8.64 23.01 -4.72
C GLN A 178 9.46 22.61 -3.49
N ARG A 179 9.06 21.53 -2.82
CA ARG A 179 9.77 21.02 -1.64
C ARG A 179 11.09 20.34 -1.98
N LEU A 180 11.13 19.55 -3.06
CA LEU A 180 12.29 18.71 -3.37
C LEU A 180 13.36 19.43 -4.20
N PHE A 181 12.94 20.32 -5.10
CA PHE A 181 13.82 20.93 -6.10
C PHE A 181 13.77 22.47 -6.09
N GLY A 182 12.93 23.08 -5.25
CA GLY A 182 12.72 24.54 -5.26
C GLY A 182 12.05 25.06 -6.53
N MET A 183 11.42 24.17 -7.32
CA MET A 183 10.76 24.52 -8.58
C MET A 183 9.24 24.64 -8.42
N PRO A 184 8.54 25.48 -9.19
CA PRO A 184 7.09 25.57 -9.14
C PRO A 184 6.42 24.21 -9.40
N ASN A 185 5.36 23.90 -8.64
CA ASN A 185 4.48 22.78 -8.94
C ASN A 185 3.51 23.14 -10.08
N ALA A 186 3.12 22.15 -10.90
CA ALA A 186 2.10 22.34 -11.94
C ALA A 186 0.69 22.55 -11.34
N SER A 187 0.45 21.97 -10.17
CA SER A 187 -0.76 22.09 -9.36
C SER A 187 -0.37 22.38 -7.91
N PRO A 188 -1.16 23.14 -7.14
CA PRO A 188 -0.94 23.25 -5.68
C PRO A 188 -1.21 21.94 -4.94
N PHE A 189 -1.98 21.02 -5.53
CA PHE A 189 -2.33 19.73 -4.92
C PHE A 189 -1.34 18.66 -5.35
N VAL A 190 -0.43 18.26 -4.45
CA VAL A 190 0.67 17.34 -4.73
C VAL A 190 0.65 16.13 -3.78
N LYS A 191 1.55 15.17 -4.02
CA LYS A 191 1.48 13.83 -3.43
C LYS A 191 1.52 13.78 -1.89
N ASP A 192 2.11 14.76 -1.23
CA ASP A 192 2.18 14.88 0.23
C ASP A 192 1.02 15.69 0.87
N ALA A 193 -0.01 16.05 0.08
CA ALA A 193 -1.16 16.84 0.54
C ALA A 193 -1.89 16.24 1.76
N PHE A 194 -2.10 14.92 1.81
CA PHE A 194 -2.79 14.28 2.94
C PHE A 194 -2.01 14.41 4.25
N HIS A 195 -0.67 14.40 4.18
CA HIS A 195 0.17 14.68 5.33
C HIS A 195 -0.01 16.13 5.79
N GLN A 196 0.03 17.09 4.88
CA GLN A 196 -0.16 18.51 5.20
C GLN A 196 -1.54 18.76 5.83
N TYR A 197 -2.57 18.09 5.32
CA TYR A 197 -3.93 18.19 5.83
C TYR A 197 -4.07 17.59 7.23
N ILE A 198 -3.67 16.33 7.42
CA ILE A 198 -3.92 15.59 8.67
C ILE A 198 -2.93 15.96 9.78
N ILE A 199 -1.65 16.09 9.46
CA ILE A 199 -0.59 16.31 10.46
C ILE A 199 -0.38 17.79 10.75
N HIS A 200 -0.50 18.65 9.73
CA HIS A 200 -0.23 20.09 9.87
C HIS A 200 -1.49 20.96 9.79
N SER A 201 -2.67 20.35 9.66
CA SER A 201 -3.97 21.06 9.60
C SER A 201 -4.05 22.10 8.48
N ILE A 202 -3.28 21.93 7.40
CA ILE A 202 -3.30 22.82 6.23
C ILE A 202 -4.42 22.36 5.31
N THR A 203 -5.64 22.86 5.56
CA THR A 203 -6.84 22.42 4.84
C THR A 203 -6.83 22.77 3.36
N SER A 204 -6.08 23.79 2.94
CA SER A 204 -5.91 24.18 1.54
C SER A 204 -4.96 23.28 0.74
N ALA A 205 -4.31 22.30 1.37
CA ALA A 205 -3.36 21.40 0.70
C ALA A 205 -4.05 20.34 -0.19
N VAL A 206 -5.33 20.06 0.05
CA VAL A 206 -6.13 19.09 -0.71
C VAL A 206 -7.04 19.79 -1.72
N ASN A 207 -7.45 19.08 -2.76
CA ASN A 207 -8.29 19.64 -3.81
C ASN A 207 -9.75 19.80 -3.35
N PRO A 208 -10.27 21.04 -3.22
CA PRO A 208 -11.64 21.28 -2.76
C PRO A 208 -12.70 20.83 -3.78
N ASN A 209 -12.33 20.61 -5.04
CA ASN A 209 -13.23 20.12 -6.08
C ASN A 209 -13.51 18.60 -5.99
N GLN A 210 -12.97 17.93 -4.97
CA GLN A 210 -13.16 16.49 -4.72
C GLN A 210 -12.77 15.62 -5.93
N GLU A 211 -11.66 15.99 -6.55
CA GLU A 211 -11.12 15.31 -7.73
C GLU A 211 -9.58 15.30 -7.75
N GLY A 212 -8.99 14.36 -8.49
CA GLY A 212 -7.54 14.28 -8.69
C GLY A 212 -7.12 12.91 -9.20
N THR A 213 -5.89 12.50 -8.89
CA THR A 213 -5.36 11.16 -9.24
C THR A 213 -4.99 10.32 -8.02
N LYS A 214 -5.17 10.86 -6.81
CA LYS A 214 -5.02 10.20 -5.52
C LYS A 214 -6.17 10.64 -4.61
N ALA A 215 -6.87 9.68 -4.04
CA ALA A 215 -8.00 9.90 -3.13
C ALA A 215 -7.90 8.98 -1.91
N THR A 216 -8.35 9.42 -0.75
CA THR A 216 -8.44 8.59 0.45
C THR A 216 -9.77 8.78 1.15
N ALA A 217 -10.36 7.69 1.63
CA ALA A 217 -11.39 7.77 2.66
C ALA A 217 -10.69 8.03 4.00
N VAL A 218 -11.22 8.95 4.80
CA VAL A 218 -10.68 9.27 6.12
C VAL A 218 -11.55 8.61 7.18
N TYR A 219 -10.91 7.90 8.10
CA TYR A 219 -11.53 7.35 9.30
C TYR A 219 -10.70 7.75 10.51
N GLN A 220 -11.25 8.57 11.39
CA GLN A 220 -10.65 8.95 12.67
C GLN A 220 -11.43 8.31 13.80
N GLN A 221 -10.85 7.31 14.46
CA GLN A 221 -11.52 6.59 15.52
C GLN A 221 -10.72 6.60 16.82
N ALA A 222 -11.39 6.96 17.93
CA ALA A 222 -10.93 6.63 19.27
C ALA A 222 -11.29 5.18 19.58
N ILE A 223 -10.29 4.31 19.72
CA ILE A 223 -10.47 2.87 19.95
C ILE A 223 -10.13 2.58 21.41
N ALA A 224 -11.10 2.11 22.18
CA ALA A 224 -10.90 1.76 23.58
C ALA A 224 -9.87 0.63 23.76
N ALA A 225 -9.30 0.51 24.96
CA ALA A 225 -8.34 -0.55 25.29
C ALA A 225 -8.93 -1.94 24.99
N GLY A 226 -8.20 -2.77 24.24
CA GLY A 226 -8.63 -4.10 23.81
C GLY A 226 -9.76 -4.14 22.78
N ALA A 227 -10.33 -3.00 22.39
CA ALA A 227 -11.42 -2.94 21.43
C ALA A 227 -10.91 -3.02 19.99
N THR A 228 -11.84 -3.43 19.11
CA THR A 228 -11.61 -3.51 17.66
C THR A 228 -12.50 -2.49 16.96
N HIS A 229 -11.92 -1.74 16.02
CA HIS A 229 -12.66 -0.97 15.04
C HIS A 229 -12.44 -1.58 13.65
N THR A 230 -13.52 -1.79 12.90
CA THR A 230 -13.48 -2.39 11.57
C THR A 230 -14.09 -1.46 10.55
N ILE A 231 -13.40 -1.27 9.43
CA ILE A 231 -13.90 -0.56 8.25
C ILE A 231 -14.01 -1.52 7.07
N ARG A 232 -14.98 -1.26 6.19
CA ARG A 232 -15.24 -2.05 4.98
C ARG A 232 -15.17 -1.16 3.75
N LEU A 233 -14.49 -1.64 2.72
CA LEU A 233 -14.41 -1.00 1.40
C LEU A 233 -14.70 -2.02 0.31
N ARG A 234 -15.10 -1.54 -0.87
CA ARG A 234 -15.26 -2.37 -2.07
C ARG A 234 -14.71 -1.63 -3.28
N LEU A 235 -13.76 -2.25 -3.98
CA LEU A 235 -13.18 -1.74 -5.21
C LEU A 235 -13.69 -2.58 -6.38
N THR A 236 -14.38 -1.97 -7.33
CA THR A 236 -15.04 -2.71 -8.39
C THR A 236 -14.96 -2.00 -9.74
N ARG A 237 -14.86 -2.75 -10.84
CA ARG A 237 -14.94 -2.22 -12.22
C ARG A 237 -16.26 -2.55 -12.90
N GLN A 238 -17.30 -2.80 -12.11
CA GLN A 238 -18.65 -2.91 -12.65
C GLN A 238 -19.03 -1.61 -13.38
N PRO A 239 -19.75 -1.70 -14.52
CA PRO A 239 -19.99 -0.55 -15.39
C PRO A 239 -20.87 0.52 -14.75
N GLU A 240 -21.78 0.10 -13.86
CA GLU A 240 -22.75 0.96 -13.19
C GLU A 240 -22.49 1.00 -11.67
N PRO A 241 -22.82 2.13 -11.00
CA PRO A 241 -22.75 2.22 -9.55
C PRO A 241 -23.65 1.18 -8.87
N GLN A 242 -23.14 0.48 -7.86
CA GLN A 242 -23.91 -0.45 -7.03
C GLN A 242 -24.73 0.32 -5.98
N PRO A 243 -26.07 0.12 -5.90
CA PRO A 243 -26.90 0.81 -4.91
C PRO A 243 -26.65 0.38 -3.47
N ALA A 244 -26.29 -0.89 -3.26
CA ALA A 244 -26.07 -1.48 -1.95
C ALA A 244 -24.73 -2.26 -1.94
N PRO A 245 -23.59 -1.57 -2.05
CA PRO A 245 -22.27 -2.18 -2.30
C PRO A 245 -21.79 -3.11 -1.17
N PHE A 246 -22.43 -3.07 0.00
CA PHE A 246 -22.09 -3.88 1.17
C PHE A 246 -23.13 -4.96 1.53
N ALA A 247 -24.22 -5.09 0.76
CA ALA A 247 -25.32 -6.00 1.12
C ALA A 247 -24.92 -7.49 1.15
N ASP A 248 -24.01 -7.89 0.26
CA ASP A 248 -23.47 -9.25 0.13
C ASP A 248 -22.10 -9.41 0.82
N PHE A 249 -21.60 -8.37 1.52
CA PHE A 249 -20.21 -8.30 1.94
C PHE A 249 -19.79 -9.48 2.84
N ASP A 250 -20.55 -9.70 3.91
CA ASP A 250 -20.22 -10.73 4.91
C ASP A 250 -20.41 -12.15 4.34
N ALA A 251 -21.42 -12.34 3.47
CA ALA A 251 -21.66 -13.61 2.79
C ALA A 251 -20.55 -13.96 1.80
N THR A 252 -20.08 -12.98 1.02
CA THR A 252 -18.95 -13.16 0.11
C THR A 252 -17.67 -13.47 0.87
N PHE A 253 -17.40 -12.76 1.98
CA PHE A 253 -16.24 -13.05 2.84
C PHE A 253 -16.29 -14.46 3.41
N ALA A 254 -17.44 -14.89 3.95
CA ALA A 254 -17.60 -16.24 4.49
C ALA A 254 -17.37 -17.32 3.42
N THR A 255 -17.96 -17.13 2.23
CA THR A 255 -17.77 -18.05 1.10
C THR A 255 -16.30 -18.15 0.69
N ARG A 256 -15.59 -17.01 0.55
CA ARG A 256 -14.16 -17.02 0.16
C ARG A 256 -13.25 -17.66 1.19
N LEU A 257 -13.56 -17.52 2.48
CA LEU A 257 -12.83 -18.20 3.55
C LEU A 257 -13.07 -19.71 3.51
N GLN A 258 -14.33 -20.14 3.33
CA GLN A 258 -14.66 -21.56 3.20
C GLN A 258 -13.94 -22.20 2.01
N GLU A 259 -13.97 -21.57 0.83
CA GLU A 259 -13.28 -22.07 -0.36
C GLU A 259 -11.75 -22.16 -0.16
N ALA A 260 -11.17 -21.22 0.61
CA ALA A 260 -9.76 -21.28 0.96
C ALA A 260 -9.45 -22.47 1.87
N ASP A 261 -10.31 -22.73 2.86
CA ASP A 261 -10.18 -23.89 3.73
C ASP A 261 -10.32 -25.20 2.95
N GLU A 262 -11.31 -25.32 2.07
CA GLU A 262 -11.49 -26.48 1.18
C GLU A 262 -10.26 -26.69 0.26
N PHE A 263 -9.71 -25.62 -0.31
CA PHE A 263 -8.49 -25.69 -1.13
C PHE A 263 -7.31 -26.23 -0.30
N TYR A 264 -7.06 -25.65 0.87
CA TYR A 264 -5.93 -26.04 1.69
C TYR A 264 -6.07 -27.45 2.25
N ASP A 265 -7.27 -27.87 2.66
CA ASP A 265 -7.56 -29.23 3.09
C ASP A 265 -7.30 -30.26 1.98
N SER A 266 -7.47 -29.87 0.71
CA SER A 266 -7.22 -30.77 -0.43
C SER A 266 -5.73 -31.02 -0.69
N ILE A 267 -4.84 -30.11 -0.29
CA ILE A 267 -3.38 -30.21 -0.52
C ILE A 267 -2.58 -30.50 0.75
N GLN A 268 -3.16 -30.31 1.93
CA GLN A 268 -2.51 -30.55 3.21
C GLN A 268 -2.42 -32.04 3.51
N PRO A 269 -1.23 -32.57 3.85
CA PRO A 269 -1.10 -33.94 4.33
C PRO A 269 -1.95 -34.17 5.58
N ALA A 270 -2.71 -35.28 5.61
CA ALA A 270 -3.65 -35.59 6.69
C ALA A 270 -3.01 -35.74 8.09
N HIS A 271 -1.68 -35.95 8.17
CA HIS A 271 -0.96 -36.12 9.44
C HIS A 271 -0.50 -34.81 10.07
N LEU A 272 -0.64 -33.67 9.37
CA LEU A 272 -0.27 -32.37 9.94
C LEU A 272 -1.23 -31.99 11.07
N SER A 273 -0.65 -31.56 12.19
CA SER A 273 -1.36 -30.85 13.25
C SER A 273 -1.92 -29.51 12.77
N ASP A 274 -2.88 -28.95 13.50
CA ASP A 274 -3.46 -27.64 13.17
C ASP A 274 -2.39 -26.53 13.13
N ASP A 275 -1.38 -26.61 13.98
CA ASP A 275 -0.26 -25.66 14.02
C ASP A 275 0.58 -25.76 12.74
N GLU A 276 0.93 -26.98 12.31
CA GLU A 276 1.68 -27.21 11.07
C GLU A 276 0.89 -26.79 9.83
N ARG A 277 -0.44 -27.02 9.83
CA ARG A 277 -1.34 -26.55 8.77
C ARG A 277 -1.36 -25.03 8.67
N ARG A 278 -1.40 -24.32 9.80
CA ARG A 278 -1.33 -22.84 9.83
C ARG A 278 0.03 -22.33 9.35
N ILE A 279 1.13 -22.95 9.81
CA ILE A 279 2.49 -22.60 9.36
C ILE A 279 2.61 -22.76 7.84
N GLN A 280 2.08 -23.86 7.28
CA GLN A 280 2.12 -24.08 5.85
C GLN A 280 1.35 -22.99 5.06
N ARG A 281 0.14 -22.63 5.52
CA ARG A 281 -0.65 -21.54 4.89
C ARG A 281 0.08 -20.21 4.95
N GLN A 282 0.72 -19.89 6.07
CA GLN A 282 1.53 -18.67 6.20
C GLN A 282 2.74 -18.67 5.27
N ALA A 283 3.43 -19.80 5.12
CA ALA A 283 4.54 -19.93 4.17
C ALA A 283 4.08 -19.71 2.72
N PHE A 284 2.94 -20.29 2.34
CA PHE A 284 2.35 -20.03 1.02
C PHE A 284 1.88 -18.58 0.86
N ALA A 285 1.29 -17.99 1.90
CA ALA A 285 0.92 -16.58 1.91
C ALA A 285 2.13 -15.67 1.67
N GLY A 286 3.29 -15.96 2.30
CA GLY A 286 4.54 -15.23 2.07
C GLY A 286 4.94 -15.18 0.60
N MET A 287 4.88 -16.31 -0.11
CA MET A 287 5.19 -16.38 -1.54
C MET A 287 4.14 -15.69 -2.44
N LEU A 288 2.87 -15.71 -2.02
CA LEU A 288 1.76 -15.18 -2.82
C LEU A 288 1.65 -13.66 -2.69
N TRP A 289 1.76 -13.13 -1.47
CA TRP A 289 1.74 -11.68 -1.21
C TRP A 289 2.96 -10.94 -1.74
N SER A 290 4.07 -11.65 -1.98
CA SER A 290 5.32 -11.08 -2.52
C SER A 290 5.40 -11.05 -4.05
N LYS A 291 4.32 -11.41 -4.76
CA LYS A 291 4.22 -11.19 -6.20
C LYS A 291 4.25 -9.70 -6.51
N GLN A 292 5.14 -9.30 -7.42
CA GLN A 292 5.36 -7.89 -7.79
C GLN A 292 5.38 -7.75 -9.31
N LEU A 293 4.86 -6.62 -9.80
CA LEU A 293 5.13 -6.20 -11.18
C LEU A 293 6.60 -5.79 -11.26
N TYR A 294 7.37 -6.52 -12.05
CA TYR A 294 8.75 -6.20 -12.38
C TYR A 294 8.80 -5.51 -13.74
N TYR A 295 8.80 -4.18 -13.69
CA TYR A 295 8.99 -3.33 -14.86
C TYR A 295 10.44 -2.84 -14.91
N LEU A 296 11.21 -3.40 -15.85
CA LEU A 296 12.60 -3.04 -16.08
C LEU A 296 12.85 -2.90 -17.58
N ASP A 297 12.89 -1.65 -18.06
CA ASP A 297 13.33 -1.31 -19.41
C ASP A 297 14.71 -0.62 -19.32
N ILE A 298 15.76 -1.36 -19.67
CA ILE A 298 17.14 -0.86 -19.56
C ILE A 298 17.43 0.25 -20.56
N GLU A 299 16.90 0.15 -21.78
CA GLU A 299 17.08 1.18 -22.81
C GLU A 299 16.48 2.51 -22.36
N GLN A 300 15.22 2.47 -21.90
CA GLN A 300 14.54 3.63 -21.33
C GLN A 300 15.27 4.17 -20.09
N TRP A 301 15.73 3.30 -19.19
CA TRP A 301 16.46 3.71 -17.99
C TRP A 301 17.76 4.47 -18.29
N LEU A 302 18.51 4.03 -19.30
CA LEU A 302 19.77 4.61 -19.75
C LEU A 302 19.58 5.93 -20.51
N ASN A 303 18.53 6.01 -21.34
CA ASN A 303 18.23 7.20 -22.14
C ASN A 303 17.48 8.27 -21.35
N GLY A 304 16.75 7.86 -20.30
CA GLY A 304 15.90 8.72 -19.48
C GLY A 304 14.56 9.04 -20.12
N ASP A 305 13.74 9.77 -19.37
CA ASP A 305 12.40 10.17 -19.78
C ASP A 305 12.44 11.45 -20.64
N PRO A 306 11.45 11.70 -21.51
CA PRO A 306 11.40 12.86 -22.40
C PRO A 306 11.60 14.22 -21.70
N VAL A 307 11.17 14.34 -20.44
CA VAL A 307 11.22 15.59 -19.66
C VAL A 307 12.52 15.81 -18.91
N ALA A 308 13.40 14.80 -18.81
CA ALA A 308 14.62 14.91 -18.00
C ALA A 308 15.74 14.01 -18.52
N ALA A 309 16.92 14.62 -18.72
CA ALA A 309 18.13 13.86 -18.99
C ALA A 309 18.55 13.05 -17.74
N PRO A 310 18.96 11.78 -17.89
CA PRO A 310 19.46 10.99 -16.78
C PRO A 310 20.87 11.45 -16.37
N PRO A 311 21.29 11.21 -15.11
CA PRO A 311 22.68 11.42 -14.69
C PRO A 311 23.67 10.64 -15.56
N ALA A 312 24.82 11.23 -15.86
CA ALA A 312 25.82 10.65 -16.77
C ALA A 312 26.39 9.33 -16.23
N GLU A 313 26.43 9.17 -14.91
CA GLU A 313 26.91 7.98 -14.21
C GLU A 313 26.10 6.72 -14.57
N ARG A 314 24.83 6.86 -14.98
CA ARG A 314 23.98 5.71 -15.37
C ARG A 314 24.58 4.91 -16.52
N ARG A 315 25.34 5.54 -17.41
CA ARG A 315 26.00 4.88 -18.55
C ARG A 315 27.11 3.90 -18.15
N ASN A 316 27.59 3.99 -16.92
CA ASN A 316 28.65 3.11 -16.39
C ASN A 316 28.14 2.24 -15.23
N GLY A 317 26.82 2.24 -14.98
CA GLY A 317 26.20 1.49 -13.89
C GLY A 317 26.11 -0.01 -14.17
N ARG A 318 25.65 -0.76 -13.17
CA ARG A 318 25.33 -2.19 -13.34
C ARG A 318 24.31 -2.37 -14.47
N ASN A 319 24.51 -3.39 -15.31
CA ASN A 319 23.65 -3.75 -16.45
C ASN A 319 23.58 -2.73 -17.61
N HIS A 320 24.48 -1.74 -17.69
CA HIS A 320 24.46 -0.74 -18.77
C HIS A 320 24.60 -1.34 -20.19
N ASP A 321 25.19 -2.53 -20.32
CA ASP A 321 25.33 -3.24 -21.60
C ASP A 321 24.07 -4.03 -22.03
N TRP A 322 23.03 -4.10 -21.19
CA TRP A 322 21.83 -4.91 -21.46
C TRP A 322 20.78 -4.14 -22.26
N LEU A 323 21.19 -3.55 -23.38
CA LEU A 323 20.42 -2.56 -24.17
C LEU A 323 19.07 -3.05 -24.72
N HIS A 324 18.79 -4.35 -24.68
CA HIS A 324 17.54 -4.93 -25.19
C HIS A 324 16.72 -5.63 -24.09
N LEU A 325 17.13 -5.53 -22.82
CA LEU A 325 16.35 -6.10 -21.73
C LEU A 325 15.16 -5.19 -21.41
N ASN A 326 13.97 -5.72 -21.68
CA ASN A 326 12.69 -5.15 -21.28
C ASN A 326 11.84 -6.24 -20.62
N ASN A 327 11.61 -6.09 -19.32
CA ASN A 327 10.71 -6.93 -18.55
C ASN A 327 9.48 -6.12 -18.14
N PHE A 328 8.31 -6.70 -18.34
CA PHE A 328 7.04 -6.18 -17.83
C PHE A 328 6.13 -7.34 -17.44
N ASP A 329 6.44 -7.97 -16.31
CA ASP A 329 5.75 -9.19 -15.88
C ASP A 329 5.55 -9.22 -14.37
N ILE A 330 4.59 -10.03 -13.91
CA ILE A 330 4.37 -10.29 -12.50
C ILE A 330 5.23 -11.47 -12.09
N ILE A 331 6.25 -11.21 -11.28
CA ILE A 331 7.16 -12.24 -10.78
C ILE A 331 6.93 -12.46 -9.29
N SER A 332 7.07 -13.71 -8.85
CA SER A 332 7.18 -14.03 -7.43
C SER A 332 8.60 -13.74 -6.99
N MET A 333 8.76 -12.84 -6.02
CA MET A 333 10.04 -12.49 -5.40
C MET A 333 9.97 -12.96 -3.95
N PRO A 334 10.20 -14.26 -3.67
CA PRO A 334 10.14 -14.81 -2.32
C PRO A 334 11.37 -14.34 -1.54
N ASP A 335 11.33 -13.10 -1.10
CA ASP A 335 12.36 -12.44 -0.28
C ASP A 335 11.95 -12.38 1.20
N LYS A 336 10.85 -13.06 1.57
CA LYS A 336 10.21 -13.01 2.90
C LYS A 336 9.61 -14.34 3.32
#